data_AF-A0A821XFC5-F1
#
_entry.id   AF-A0A821XFC5-F1
#
_cell.length_a   1.000
_cell.length_b   1.000
_cell.length_c   1.000
_cell.angle_alpha   90.00
_cell.angle_beta   90.00
_cell.angle_gamma   90.00
#
_symmetry.space_group_name_H-M   'P 1'
#
loop_
_entity.id
_entity.type
_entity.pdbx_description
1 polymer ?
#
loop_
_entity_poly.entity_id
_entity_poly.type
_entity_poly.pdbx_seq_one_letter_code
_entity_poly.pdbx_strand_id
1 'polypeptide(L)'
;MANSGPSLDWAISQGANAIESDLHFDNNGNPTHFDHGGICDCICAVDDNHICNTVQTECEGLGASENAITHVQHIARLRSVALVFIDSKVDANMGATLTKAGSAIIPFLDKYLFANGYQGQVIISSAKIDTYNYLRAAATTSKSSPNMARYFFTFDQEADNYAGVMTILSRFTNNRVYGTGSSSCIPATFYSSIKAGVAGERNGEHGMTYIWTLDKKSSMQEYINLGVQGIMTNRVASLKNLTISMDLKIAQPSDTIPISITPISSKHECDCDYQHDGCVISMPPPKNTACKCTKRLLGCDGSVVPCSNPDSPYCVDPDLSSDTCALGGGNCKGYQSCDCQYVFKGLFKPSGCKIIKATISKFACRCQHESALSCSGYPVPCDTSNSKCVNPDRSKESCMLGGGNCNGY
;
A
#
# COMPACT_ATOMS: atom_id res chain seq x y z
N MET A 1 -10.28 11.17 -0.07
CA MET A 1 -9.15 11.80 -0.76
C MET A 1 -9.17 13.31 -0.69
N ALA A 2 -8.17 13.91 -0.05
CA ALA A 2 -7.87 15.33 -0.07
C ALA A 2 -6.39 15.51 -0.44
N ASN A 3 -6.12 15.67 -1.73
CA ASN A 3 -4.77 15.64 -2.31
C ASN A 3 -4.21 17.03 -2.67
N SER A 4 -4.92 18.09 -2.28
CA SER A 4 -4.55 19.47 -2.58
C SER A 4 -5.00 20.43 -1.48
N GLY A 5 -4.36 21.61 -1.40
CA GLY A 5 -4.79 22.69 -0.51
C GLY A 5 -6.30 22.98 -0.54
N PRO A 6 -6.94 23.19 -1.71
CA PRO A 6 -8.39 23.42 -1.78
C PRO A 6 -9.23 22.27 -1.22
N SER A 7 -8.88 21.02 -1.52
CA SER A 7 -9.62 19.85 -0.99
C SER A 7 -9.43 19.67 0.52
N LEU A 8 -8.23 19.98 1.05
CA LEU A 8 -7.96 20.04 2.49
C LEU A 8 -8.82 21.10 3.17
N ASP A 9 -8.77 22.34 2.68
CA ASP A 9 -9.52 23.47 3.25
C ASP A 9 -11.02 23.19 3.25
N TRP A 10 -11.53 22.61 2.16
CA TRP A 10 -12.93 22.18 2.08
C TRP A 10 -13.24 21.11 3.12
N ALA A 11 -12.47 20.02 3.21
CA ALA A 11 -12.73 18.94 4.16
C ALA A 11 -12.73 19.45 5.61
N ILE A 12 -11.81 20.33 5.97
CA ILE A 12 -11.77 20.99 7.29
C ILE A 12 -12.98 21.89 7.50
N SER A 13 -13.39 22.68 6.49
CA SER A 13 -14.58 23.52 6.59
C SER A 13 -15.86 22.71 6.85
N GLN A 14 -15.93 21.49 6.32
CA GLN A 14 -17.03 20.54 6.57
C GLN A 14 -16.92 19.85 7.93
N GLY A 15 -15.77 19.98 8.60
CA GLY A 15 -15.49 19.52 9.95
C GLY A 15 -14.81 18.15 10.02
N ALA A 16 -13.99 17.81 9.03
CA ALA A 16 -13.11 16.65 9.11
C ALA A 16 -12.11 16.82 10.27
N ASN A 17 -11.92 15.74 11.03
CA ASN A 17 -10.85 15.62 12.03
C ASN A 17 -9.74 14.65 11.57
N ALA A 18 -9.91 14.00 10.43
CA ALA A 18 -8.93 13.14 9.80
C ALA A 18 -8.87 13.44 8.30
N ILE A 19 -7.68 13.31 7.72
CA ILE A 19 -7.43 13.56 6.29
C ILE A 19 -6.81 12.30 5.70
N GLU A 20 -7.33 11.85 4.55
CA GLU A 20 -6.69 10.83 3.72
C GLU A 20 -6.16 11.47 2.45
N SER A 21 -4.92 11.12 2.10
CA SER A 21 -4.23 11.65 0.92
C SER A 21 -3.39 10.56 0.24
N ASP A 22 -3.48 10.53 -1.08
CA ASP A 22 -2.88 9.54 -1.97
C ASP A 22 -1.44 9.92 -2.34
N LEU A 23 -0.42 9.24 -1.83
CA LEU A 23 0.99 9.61 -2.01
C LEU A 23 1.73 8.77 -3.05
N HIS A 24 2.34 9.44 -4.03
CA HIS A 24 3.18 8.82 -5.05
C HIS A 24 4.69 8.91 -4.75
N PHE A 25 5.44 7.94 -5.29
CA PHE A 25 6.89 7.82 -5.15
C PHE A 25 7.62 7.80 -6.49
N ASP A 26 8.85 8.33 -6.54
CA ASP A 26 9.74 8.17 -7.69
C ASP A 26 10.41 6.78 -7.72
N ASN A 27 11.18 6.50 -8.77
CA ASN A 27 11.92 5.23 -8.91
C ASN A 27 12.99 5.01 -7.82
N ASN A 28 13.41 6.06 -7.13
CA ASN A 28 14.34 5.99 -6.01
C ASN A 28 13.62 5.78 -4.66
N GLY A 29 12.27 5.80 -4.67
CA GLY A 29 11.44 5.69 -3.48
C GLY A 29 11.20 7.02 -2.76
N ASN A 30 11.52 8.17 -3.37
CA ASN A 30 11.24 9.45 -2.72
C ASN A 30 9.77 9.84 -2.89
N PRO A 31 9.09 10.35 -1.85
CA PRO A 31 7.79 11.01 -1.97
C PRO A 31 7.82 12.15 -2.99
N THR A 32 6.83 12.22 -3.88
CA THR A 32 6.82 13.18 -5.00
C THR A 32 5.64 14.15 -4.94
N HIS A 33 4.43 13.63 -5.00
CA HIS A 33 3.20 14.39 -5.07
C HIS A 33 2.05 13.58 -4.48
N PHE A 34 1.02 14.29 -4.06
CA PHE A 34 -0.27 13.71 -3.75
C PHE A 34 -1.15 13.79 -4.99
N ASP A 35 -1.71 12.66 -5.38
CA ASP A 35 -2.62 12.49 -6.50
C ASP A 35 -3.24 11.10 -6.38
N HIS A 36 -4.53 10.98 -6.69
CA HIS A 36 -5.19 9.68 -6.70
C HIS A 36 -4.88 8.93 -7.99
N GLY A 37 -4.83 9.66 -9.10
CA GLY A 37 -4.76 9.13 -10.46
C GLY A 37 -6.07 8.47 -10.92
N GLY A 38 -6.46 8.71 -12.18
CA GLY A 38 -7.54 8.00 -12.86
C GLY A 38 -8.92 8.11 -12.20
N ILE A 39 -9.76 7.09 -12.42
CA ILE A 39 -11.17 7.08 -11.99
C ILE A 39 -11.29 7.01 -10.46
N CYS A 40 -12.09 7.92 -9.90
CA CYS A 40 -12.37 8.03 -8.48
C CYS A 40 -13.89 8.14 -8.21
N ASP A 41 -14.28 8.28 -6.93
CA ASP A 41 -15.70 8.40 -6.53
C ASP A 41 -16.45 9.60 -7.16
N CYS A 42 -15.73 10.59 -7.70
CA CYS A 42 -16.33 11.73 -8.38
C CYS A 42 -17.08 11.38 -9.68
N ILE A 43 -16.92 10.18 -10.24
CA ILE A 43 -17.63 9.80 -11.47
C ILE A 43 -19.12 9.51 -11.26
N CYS A 44 -19.54 9.21 -10.04
CA CYS A 44 -20.91 8.80 -9.73
C CYS A 44 -21.64 9.75 -8.77
N ALA A 45 -20.95 10.75 -8.21
CA ALA A 45 -21.54 11.72 -7.29
C ALA A 45 -20.85 13.09 -7.38
N VAL A 46 -21.60 14.09 -7.83
CA VAL A 46 -21.18 15.50 -7.79
C VAL A 46 -22.34 16.32 -7.24
N ASP A 47 -22.20 16.82 -6.01
CA ASP A 47 -23.04 17.87 -5.46
C ASP A 47 -22.21 18.73 -4.48
N ASP A 48 -22.77 19.87 -4.05
CA ASP A 48 -22.07 20.85 -3.22
C ASP A 48 -21.64 20.30 -1.84
N ASN A 49 -22.21 19.19 -1.40
CA ASN A 49 -21.87 18.53 -0.14
C ASN A 49 -20.86 17.37 -0.32
N HIS A 50 -20.26 17.27 -1.51
CA HIS A 50 -19.31 16.25 -1.89
C HIS A 50 -17.93 16.86 -2.15
N ILE A 51 -16.85 16.18 -1.76
CA ILE A 51 -15.47 16.68 -1.94
C ILE A 51 -15.13 16.98 -3.40
N CYS A 52 -15.82 16.30 -4.32
CA CYS A 52 -15.72 16.49 -5.76
C CYS A 52 -16.22 17.84 -6.27
N ASN A 53 -16.69 18.74 -5.40
CA ASN A 53 -16.88 20.13 -5.78
C ASN A 53 -15.55 20.92 -5.86
N THR A 54 -14.47 20.39 -5.25
CA THR A 54 -13.13 21.02 -5.21
C THR A 54 -12.19 20.51 -6.29
N VAL A 55 -12.50 19.36 -6.89
CA VAL A 55 -11.74 18.71 -7.94
C VAL A 55 -12.65 18.55 -9.16
N GLN A 56 -12.15 18.79 -10.38
CA GLN A 56 -12.97 18.60 -11.58
C GLN A 56 -13.35 17.11 -11.74
N THR A 57 -14.32 16.84 -12.61
CA THR A 57 -14.75 15.47 -12.97
C THR A 57 -13.54 14.57 -13.22
N GLU A 58 -13.59 13.33 -12.70
CA GLU A 58 -12.52 12.31 -12.75
C GLU A 58 -11.36 12.48 -11.77
N CYS A 59 -11.42 13.39 -10.79
CA CYS A 59 -10.28 13.66 -9.90
C CYS A 59 -9.01 14.04 -10.65
N GLU A 60 -9.16 14.65 -11.82
CA GLU A 60 -8.05 15.18 -12.61
C GLU A 60 -8.14 16.71 -12.70
N GLY A 61 -7.03 17.35 -13.07
CA GLY A 61 -6.98 18.79 -13.37
C GLY A 61 -6.46 19.68 -12.23
N LEU A 62 -6.67 20.99 -12.38
CA LEU A 62 -6.18 22.00 -11.43
C LEU A 62 -6.80 21.78 -10.04
N GLY A 63 -5.95 21.53 -9.04
CA GLY A 63 -6.38 21.27 -7.67
C GLY A 63 -6.65 19.80 -7.34
N ALA A 64 -6.41 18.86 -8.25
CA ALA A 64 -6.48 17.42 -7.96
C ALA A 64 -5.19 16.85 -7.35
N SER A 65 -4.06 17.51 -7.62
CA SER A 65 -2.73 17.06 -7.18
C SER A 65 -1.92 18.19 -6.55
N GLU A 66 -0.99 17.85 -5.66
CA GLU A 66 -0.07 18.80 -5.05
C GLU A 66 1.31 18.19 -4.78
N ASN A 67 2.37 19.02 -4.80
CA ASN A 67 3.70 18.57 -4.39
C ASN A 67 3.67 18.04 -2.95
N ALA A 68 4.36 16.92 -2.71
CA ALA A 68 4.28 16.24 -1.42
C ALA A 68 4.69 17.12 -0.23
N ILE A 69 5.74 17.94 -0.38
CA ILE A 69 6.22 18.81 0.69
C ILE A 69 5.18 19.89 1.01
N THR A 70 4.69 20.60 -0.01
CA THR A 70 3.69 21.66 0.16
C THR A 70 2.44 21.13 0.84
N HIS A 71 1.96 19.96 0.41
CA HIS A 71 0.76 19.33 0.94
C HIS A 71 0.89 18.96 2.42
N VAL A 72 1.94 18.23 2.82
CA VAL A 72 2.10 17.84 4.24
C VAL A 72 2.40 19.03 5.15
N GLN A 73 3.06 20.07 4.65
CA GLN A 73 3.26 21.31 5.40
C GLN A 73 1.95 22.10 5.58
N HIS A 74 1.02 22.01 4.62
CA HIS A 74 -0.32 22.54 4.79
C HIS A 74 -1.03 21.77 5.90
N ILE A 75 -1.08 20.44 5.83
CA ILE A 75 -1.69 19.59 6.86
C ILE A 75 -1.13 19.90 8.26
N ALA A 76 0.19 20.09 8.39
CA ALA A 76 0.83 20.39 9.67
C ALA A 76 0.28 21.64 10.39
N ARG A 77 -0.29 22.59 9.62
CA ARG A 77 -0.88 23.83 10.14
C ARG A 77 -2.35 23.67 10.56
N LEU A 78 -3.01 22.60 10.14
CA LEU A 78 -4.41 22.31 10.43
C LEU A 78 -4.56 21.74 11.86
N ARG A 79 -4.75 22.63 12.84
CA ARG A 79 -4.74 22.29 14.27
C ARG A 79 -5.87 21.33 14.71
N SER A 80 -6.94 21.20 13.93
CA SER A 80 -8.06 20.29 14.22
C SER A 80 -7.85 18.86 13.72
N VAL A 81 -6.80 18.59 12.94
CA VAL A 81 -6.56 17.27 12.35
C VAL A 81 -5.92 16.35 13.39
N ALA A 82 -6.69 15.38 13.83
CA ALA A 82 -6.29 14.34 14.78
C ALA A 82 -5.57 13.16 14.12
N LEU A 83 -5.82 12.93 12.83
CA LEU A 83 -5.27 11.79 12.10
C LEU A 83 -4.96 12.16 10.64
N VAL A 84 -3.77 11.78 10.18
CA VAL A 84 -3.39 11.80 8.76
C VAL A 84 -3.27 10.37 8.29
N PHE A 85 -3.96 10.05 7.21
CA PHE A 85 -3.95 8.75 6.57
C PHE A 85 -3.24 8.89 5.22
N ILE A 86 -2.10 8.23 5.06
CA ILE A 86 -1.35 8.22 3.81
C ILE A 86 -1.70 6.95 3.05
N ASP A 87 -2.50 7.07 1.99
CA ASP A 87 -2.68 5.99 1.02
C ASP A 87 -1.48 5.98 0.09
N SER A 88 -0.54 5.07 0.35
CA SER A 88 0.69 5.00 -0.43
C SER A 88 0.41 4.29 -1.75
N LYS A 89 0.52 5.01 -2.87
CA LYS A 89 0.36 4.49 -4.24
C LYS A 89 1.58 3.68 -4.65
N VAL A 90 1.74 2.54 -4.01
CA VAL A 90 2.78 1.54 -4.26
C VAL A 90 2.17 0.25 -4.79
N ASP A 91 2.95 -0.48 -5.59
CA ASP A 91 2.54 -1.72 -6.24
C ASP A 91 3.66 -2.76 -6.16
N ALA A 92 3.33 -4.05 -6.07
CA ALA A 92 4.28 -5.16 -6.07
C ALA A 92 5.32 -5.09 -7.21
N ASN A 93 4.94 -4.53 -8.37
CA ASN A 93 5.79 -4.33 -9.54
C ASN A 93 6.95 -3.34 -9.32
N MET A 94 6.93 -2.57 -8.23
CA MET A 94 8.01 -1.66 -7.85
C MET A 94 9.24 -2.41 -7.32
N GLY A 95 9.11 -3.69 -6.96
CA GLY A 95 10.22 -4.54 -6.54
C GLY A 95 11.05 -3.92 -5.41
N ALA A 96 12.37 -3.76 -5.63
CA ALA A 96 13.27 -3.20 -4.64
C ALA A 96 12.95 -1.74 -4.24
N THR A 97 12.21 -1.00 -5.07
CA THR A 97 11.78 0.37 -4.75
C THR A 97 10.75 0.41 -3.62
N LEU A 98 10.01 -0.68 -3.35
CA LEU A 98 9.09 -0.76 -2.19
C LEU A 98 9.82 -0.50 -0.88
N THR A 99 10.94 -1.19 -0.65
CA THR A 99 11.76 -1.03 0.56
C THR A 99 12.31 0.40 0.66
N LYS A 100 12.79 0.97 -0.46
CA LYS A 100 13.30 2.36 -0.49
C LYS A 100 12.19 3.36 -0.13
N ALA A 101 11.01 3.21 -0.73
CA ALA A 101 9.86 4.06 -0.47
C ALA A 101 9.39 3.99 0.98
N GLY A 102 9.31 2.79 1.55
CA GLY A 102 8.96 2.59 2.95
C GLY A 102 9.98 3.20 3.90
N SER A 103 11.29 3.09 3.60
CA SER A 103 12.31 3.76 4.41
C SER A 103 12.35 5.28 4.23
N ALA A 104 11.90 5.82 3.09
CA ALA A 104 11.93 7.25 2.82
C ALA A 104 10.75 8.02 3.42
N ILE A 105 9.57 7.40 3.58
CA ILE A 105 8.37 8.12 4.05
C ILE A 105 8.49 8.62 5.49
N ILE A 106 9.12 7.85 6.39
CA ILE A 106 9.27 8.24 7.80
C ILE A 106 10.10 9.53 7.98
N PRO A 107 11.36 9.63 7.49
CA PRO A 107 12.13 10.87 7.62
C PRO A 107 11.49 12.03 6.85
N PHE A 108 10.75 11.76 5.78
CA PHE A 108 9.96 12.77 5.08
C PHE A 108 8.86 13.35 5.97
N LEU A 109 8.04 12.51 6.61
CA LEU A 109 6.95 12.96 7.49
C LEU A 109 7.49 13.60 8.77
N ASP A 110 8.55 13.06 9.36
CA ASP A 110 9.20 13.69 10.53
C ASP A 110 9.65 15.12 10.20
N LYS A 111 10.26 15.32 9.03
CA LYS A 111 10.79 16.62 8.62
C LYS A 111 9.71 17.61 8.17
N TYR A 112 8.74 17.17 7.37
CA TYR A 112 7.81 18.07 6.69
C TYR A 112 6.43 18.14 7.33
N LEU A 113 6.01 17.12 8.10
CA LEU A 113 4.75 17.11 8.84
C LEU A 113 4.98 17.41 10.33
N PHE A 114 5.67 16.53 11.06
CA PHE A 114 5.78 16.65 12.52
C PHE A 114 6.63 17.84 12.97
N ALA A 115 7.81 18.06 12.36
CA ALA A 115 8.64 19.23 12.67
C ALA A 115 7.98 20.57 12.27
N ASN A 116 6.89 20.53 11.49
CA ASN A 116 6.08 21.70 11.15
C ASN A 116 4.83 21.87 12.04
N GLY A 117 4.74 21.11 13.14
CA GLY A 117 3.79 21.37 14.22
C GLY A 117 2.58 20.43 14.28
N TYR A 118 2.54 19.37 13.48
CA TYR A 118 1.47 18.38 13.52
C TYR A 118 1.44 17.62 14.87
N GLN A 119 0.26 17.52 15.50
CA GLN A 119 0.08 16.96 16.85
C GLN A 119 -0.71 15.64 16.91
N GLY A 120 -1.35 15.21 15.82
CA GLY A 120 -2.13 13.97 15.76
C GLY A 120 -1.36 12.69 15.40
N GLN A 121 -2.06 11.66 14.96
CA GLN A 121 -1.50 10.36 14.57
C GLN A 121 -1.32 10.26 13.06
N VAL A 122 -0.47 9.35 12.58
CA VAL A 122 -0.33 9.01 11.17
C VAL A 122 -0.60 7.53 10.97
N ILE A 123 -1.49 7.20 10.02
CA ILE A 123 -1.59 5.86 9.46
C ILE A 123 -0.89 5.85 8.10
N ILE A 124 0.05 4.94 7.91
CA ILE A 124 0.68 4.66 6.62
C ILE A 124 0.04 3.38 6.08
N SER A 125 -0.69 3.52 4.98
CA SER A 125 -1.40 2.43 4.32
C SER A 125 -0.75 2.07 3.00
N SER A 126 -0.95 0.82 2.57
CA SER A 126 -0.81 0.40 1.18
C SER A 126 -1.96 -0.54 0.81
N ALA A 127 -2.30 -0.64 -0.47
CA ALA A 127 -3.49 -1.37 -0.90
C ALA A 127 -3.48 -2.86 -0.49
N LYS A 128 -2.38 -3.57 -0.75
CA LYS A 128 -2.34 -5.04 -0.76
C LYS A 128 -1.15 -5.61 0.02
N ILE A 129 -1.32 -6.80 0.59
CA ILE A 129 -0.30 -7.55 1.34
C ILE A 129 0.94 -7.83 0.49
N ASP A 130 0.82 -7.96 -0.83
CA ASP A 130 1.96 -8.15 -1.74
C ASP A 130 2.93 -6.94 -1.76
N THR A 131 2.51 -5.79 -1.24
CA THR A 131 3.36 -4.61 -0.98
C THR A 131 4.03 -4.65 0.40
N TYR A 132 4.01 -5.79 1.11
CA TYR A 132 4.57 -6.01 2.45
C TYR A 132 5.90 -5.29 2.71
N ASN A 133 6.82 -5.36 1.74
CA ASN A 133 8.16 -4.79 1.87
C ASN A 133 8.13 -3.28 2.13
N TYR A 134 7.13 -2.55 1.60
CA TYR A 134 6.93 -1.13 1.84
C TYR A 134 6.56 -0.86 3.31
N LEU A 135 5.47 -1.44 3.82
CA LEU A 135 5.04 -1.21 5.20
C LEU A 135 6.03 -1.75 6.23
N ARG A 136 6.65 -2.91 5.97
CA ARG A 136 7.72 -3.42 6.83
C ARG A 136 8.87 -2.42 6.91
N ALA A 137 9.34 -1.90 5.78
CA ALA A 137 10.44 -0.92 5.77
C ALA A 137 10.06 0.36 6.51
N ALA A 138 8.84 0.87 6.31
CA ALA A 138 8.33 2.04 7.03
C ALA A 138 8.25 1.81 8.54
N ALA A 139 7.71 0.66 8.97
CA ALA A 139 7.63 0.30 10.38
C ALA A 139 9.00 0.04 11.03
N THR A 140 9.97 -0.48 10.27
CA THR A 140 11.34 -0.62 10.76
C THR A 140 12.01 0.74 10.91
N THR A 141 11.89 1.62 9.91
CA THR A 141 12.45 2.98 9.98
C THR A 141 11.77 3.84 11.05
N SER A 142 10.48 3.65 11.32
CA SER A 142 9.76 4.41 12.36
C SER A 142 10.32 4.17 13.76
N LYS A 143 10.97 3.04 14.04
CA LYS A 143 11.59 2.74 15.34
C LYS A 143 12.71 3.71 15.73
N SER A 144 13.35 4.35 14.77
CA SER A 144 14.35 5.41 15.02
C SER A 144 13.76 6.82 15.04
N SER A 145 12.45 6.98 14.75
CA SER A 145 11.79 8.27 14.74
C SER A 145 11.49 8.76 16.16
N PRO A 146 11.65 10.06 16.45
CA PRO A 146 11.13 10.64 17.69
C PRO A 146 9.58 10.55 17.79
N ASN A 147 8.89 10.32 16.67
CA ASN A 147 7.45 10.17 16.58
C ASN A 147 7.01 8.71 16.45
N MET A 148 7.84 7.72 16.79
CA MET A 148 7.54 6.29 16.58
C MET A 148 6.17 5.84 17.11
N ALA A 149 5.75 6.37 18.25
CA ALA A 149 4.48 6.03 18.89
C ALA A 149 3.24 6.58 18.14
N ARG A 150 3.46 7.41 17.11
CA ARG A 150 2.42 8.09 16.34
C ARG A 150 2.25 7.56 14.93
N TYR A 151 3.04 6.56 14.53
CA TYR A 151 2.91 5.89 13.23
C TYR A 151 2.20 4.55 13.40
N PHE A 152 1.16 4.33 12.60
CA PHE A 152 0.37 3.10 12.52
C PHE A 152 0.35 2.58 11.08
N PHE A 153 0.12 1.28 10.90
CA PHE A 153 0.26 0.62 9.61
C PHE A 153 -0.93 -0.29 9.30
N THR A 154 -1.34 -0.37 8.02
CA THR A 154 -2.44 -1.23 7.56
C THR A 154 -2.34 -1.57 6.07
N PHE A 155 -2.97 -2.68 5.68
CA PHE A 155 -3.34 -2.96 4.29
C PHE A 155 -4.86 -2.85 4.17
N ASP A 156 -5.38 -2.05 3.24
CA ASP A 156 -6.78 -1.61 3.29
C ASP A 156 -7.64 -1.96 2.06
N GLN A 157 -7.08 -2.67 1.08
CA GLN A 157 -7.80 -3.22 -0.07
C GLN A 157 -7.81 -4.75 -0.06
N GLU A 158 -7.57 -5.40 1.09
CA GLU A 158 -7.63 -6.86 1.25
C GLU A 158 -9.05 -7.43 1.39
N ALA A 159 -10.09 -6.64 1.07
CA ALA A 159 -11.50 -7.02 1.14
C ALA A 159 -11.87 -7.63 2.52
N ASP A 160 -12.53 -8.79 2.55
CA ASP A 160 -12.96 -9.47 3.78
C ASP A 160 -11.85 -10.33 4.44
N ASN A 161 -10.60 -9.87 4.43
CA ASN A 161 -9.44 -10.64 4.93
C ASN A 161 -8.83 -10.07 6.23
N TYR A 162 -9.64 -9.93 7.28
CA TYR A 162 -9.15 -9.47 8.59
C TYR A 162 -7.95 -10.28 9.12
N ALA A 163 -8.11 -11.62 9.14
CA ALA A 163 -7.11 -12.51 9.72
C ALA A 163 -5.77 -12.45 8.97
N GLY A 164 -5.79 -12.36 7.64
CA GLY A 164 -4.58 -12.23 6.84
C GLY A 164 -3.83 -10.92 7.09
N VAL A 165 -4.55 -9.79 7.05
CA VAL A 165 -3.96 -8.46 7.31
C VAL A 165 -3.31 -8.42 8.69
N MET A 166 -4.03 -8.86 9.73
CA MET A 166 -3.51 -8.86 11.09
C MET A 166 -2.31 -9.78 11.28
N THR A 167 -2.36 -11.00 10.73
CA THR A 167 -1.25 -11.96 10.79
C THR A 167 0.01 -11.39 10.13
N ILE A 168 -0.12 -10.68 9.03
CA ILE A 168 1.03 -10.10 8.32
C ILE A 168 1.57 -8.89 9.09
N LEU A 169 0.72 -7.96 9.53
CA LEU A 169 1.15 -6.78 10.29
C LEU A 169 1.85 -7.17 11.61
N SER A 170 1.37 -8.22 12.29
CA SER A 170 1.96 -8.68 13.54
C SER A 170 3.40 -9.20 13.41
N ARG A 171 3.88 -9.46 12.18
CA ARG A 171 5.27 -9.85 11.93
C ARG A 171 6.27 -8.72 12.16
N PHE A 172 5.86 -7.46 12.01
CA PHE A 172 6.81 -6.35 12.00
C PHE A 172 6.41 -5.15 12.86
N THR A 173 5.16 -5.04 13.31
CA THR A 173 4.72 -3.92 14.15
C THR A 173 3.63 -4.27 15.16
N ASN A 174 3.58 -3.54 16.27
CA ASN A 174 2.44 -3.51 17.19
C ASN A 174 1.53 -2.30 16.96
N ASN A 175 1.95 -1.33 16.16
CA ASN A 175 1.16 -0.16 15.82
C ASN A 175 0.29 -0.47 14.61
N ARG A 176 -0.72 -1.33 14.83
CA ARG A 176 -1.56 -1.90 13.79
C ARG A 176 -2.94 -1.24 13.82
N VAL A 177 -3.50 -1.01 12.65
CA VAL A 177 -4.92 -0.65 12.48
C VAL A 177 -5.52 -1.57 11.43
N TYR A 178 -6.83 -1.68 11.41
CA TYR A 178 -7.54 -2.45 10.41
C TYR A 178 -8.59 -1.58 9.73
N GLY A 179 -8.62 -1.63 8.41
CA GLY A 179 -9.77 -1.13 7.66
C GLY A 179 -9.86 -1.80 6.31
N THR A 180 -11.04 -1.67 5.72
CA THR A 180 -11.35 -2.22 4.40
C THR A 180 -12.45 -1.37 3.77
N GLY A 181 -12.73 -1.60 2.50
CA GLY A 181 -13.65 -0.75 1.79
C GLY A 181 -13.75 -0.97 0.30
N SER A 182 -14.60 -0.17 -0.32
CA SER A 182 -14.69 -0.04 -1.76
C SER A 182 -15.12 1.36 -2.15
N SER A 183 -14.93 1.70 -3.42
CA SER A 183 -15.41 2.94 -4.03
C SER A 183 -16.91 3.11 -3.75
N SER A 184 -17.33 4.34 -3.42
CA SER A 184 -18.74 4.64 -3.20
C SER A 184 -19.58 4.53 -4.49
N CYS A 185 -18.92 4.51 -5.65
CA CYS A 185 -19.54 4.24 -6.95
C CYS A 185 -19.87 2.77 -7.20
N ILE A 186 -19.17 1.84 -6.55
CA ILE A 186 -19.44 0.41 -6.62
C ILE A 186 -19.53 -0.13 -5.19
N PRO A 187 -20.61 0.19 -4.45
CA PRO A 187 -20.71 -0.17 -3.05
C PRO A 187 -20.67 -1.69 -2.85
N ALA A 188 -19.79 -2.13 -1.96
CA ALA A 188 -19.74 -3.48 -1.43
C ALA A 188 -19.99 -3.47 0.09
N THR A 189 -20.31 -4.64 0.65
CA THR A 189 -20.51 -4.79 2.10
C THR A 189 -19.39 -5.60 2.71
N PHE A 190 -18.84 -5.13 3.83
CA PHE A 190 -17.72 -5.75 4.55
C PHE A 190 -18.07 -6.03 6.02
N TYR A 191 -19.35 -6.29 6.32
CA TYR A 191 -19.81 -6.44 7.70
C TYR A 191 -19.13 -7.58 8.45
N SER A 192 -18.78 -8.67 7.76
CA SER A 192 -18.13 -9.84 8.38
C SER A 192 -16.73 -9.47 8.89
N SER A 193 -15.91 -8.89 8.02
CA SER A 193 -14.55 -8.50 8.36
C SER A 193 -14.50 -7.31 9.32
N ILE A 194 -15.41 -6.34 9.20
CA ILE A 194 -15.51 -5.26 10.20
C ILE A 194 -15.94 -5.78 11.57
N LYS A 195 -16.88 -6.73 11.66
CA LYS A 195 -17.21 -7.36 12.95
C LYS A 195 -16.00 -8.08 13.55
N ALA A 196 -15.22 -8.78 12.73
CA ALA A 196 -13.98 -9.40 13.16
C ALA A 196 -12.96 -8.35 13.63
N GLY A 197 -12.80 -7.25 12.89
CA GLY A 197 -11.97 -6.10 13.25
C GLY A 197 -12.37 -5.49 14.59
N VAL A 198 -13.64 -5.17 14.79
CA VAL A 198 -14.10 -4.60 16.07
C VAL A 198 -13.90 -5.59 17.23
N ALA A 199 -14.09 -6.90 16.99
CA ALA A 199 -13.81 -7.91 18.01
C ALA A 199 -12.32 -7.99 18.35
N GLY A 200 -11.45 -8.01 17.33
CA GLY A 200 -10.01 -8.08 17.52
C GLY A 200 -9.42 -6.83 18.19
N GLU A 201 -9.98 -5.65 17.90
CA GLU A 201 -9.63 -4.42 18.61
C GLU A 201 -9.91 -4.51 20.10
N ARG A 202 -11.09 -5.01 20.49
CA ARG A 202 -11.44 -5.27 21.90
C ARG A 202 -10.53 -6.32 22.54
N ASN A 203 -10.02 -7.26 21.75
CA ASN A 203 -9.05 -8.25 22.18
C ASN A 203 -7.61 -7.71 22.21
N GLY A 204 -7.35 -6.47 21.79
CA GLY A 204 -6.01 -5.88 21.74
C GLY A 204 -5.14 -6.37 20.57
N GLU A 205 -5.74 -6.90 19.50
CA GLU A 205 -5.05 -7.36 18.28
C GLU A 205 -4.59 -6.19 17.38
N HIS A 206 -5.28 -5.06 17.45
CA HIS A 206 -4.95 -3.80 16.79
C HIS A 206 -5.62 -2.62 17.50
N GLY A 207 -5.24 -1.40 17.15
CA GLY A 207 -5.64 -0.19 17.88
C GLY A 207 -6.94 0.46 17.43
N MET A 208 -7.29 0.31 16.14
CA MET A 208 -8.41 1.02 15.55
C MET A 208 -8.97 0.28 14.34
N THR A 209 -10.30 0.22 14.25
CA THR A 209 -11.04 -0.30 13.11
C THR A 209 -11.73 0.84 12.34
N TYR A 210 -11.54 0.92 11.02
CA TYR A 210 -12.20 1.90 10.15
C TYR A 210 -12.78 1.28 8.87
N ILE A 211 -13.61 2.03 8.14
CA ILE A 211 -14.23 1.62 6.87
C ILE A 211 -14.21 2.77 5.85
N TRP A 212 -14.08 2.42 4.57
CA TRP A 212 -14.14 3.37 3.44
C TRP A 212 -14.91 2.79 2.23
N THR A 213 -15.29 3.56 1.22
CA THR A 213 -15.76 4.94 1.33
C THR A 213 -17.27 4.92 1.57
N LEU A 214 -17.76 5.55 2.64
CA LEU A 214 -19.19 5.60 2.94
C LEU A 214 -19.76 6.99 2.70
N ASP A 215 -20.67 7.14 1.74
CA ASP A 215 -21.33 8.42 1.46
C ASP A 215 -22.81 8.44 1.87
N LYS A 216 -23.42 7.27 2.13
CA LYS A 216 -24.82 7.19 2.58
C LYS A 216 -24.89 7.23 4.11
N LYS A 217 -25.69 8.15 4.65
CA LYS A 217 -25.92 8.29 6.10
C LYS A 217 -26.37 6.98 6.77
N SER A 218 -27.23 6.20 6.11
CA SER A 218 -27.68 4.89 6.61
C SER A 218 -26.51 3.90 6.73
N SER A 219 -25.63 3.84 5.73
CA SER A 219 -24.44 2.98 5.77
C SER A 219 -23.46 3.44 6.85
N MET A 220 -23.21 4.75 6.97
CA MET A 220 -22.38 5.29 8.07
C MET A 220 -22.92 4.86 9.43
N GLN A 221 -24.24 5.03 9.65
CA GLN A 221 -24.92 4.63 10.89
C GLN A 221 -24.79 3.13 11.19
N GLU A 222 -24.93 2.29 10.17
CA GLU A 222 -24.77 0.83 10.32
C GLU A 222 -23.35 0.45 10.77
N TYR A 223 -22.31 1.01 10.15
CA TYR A 223 -20.94 0.69 10.54
C TYR A 223 -20.54 1.31 11.88
N ILE A 224 -21.05 2.50 12.23
CA ILE A 224 -20.92 3.05 13.59
C ILE A 224 -21.54 2.08 14.61
N ASN A 225 -22.74 1.55 14.33
CA ASN A 225 -23.39 0.58 15.22
C ASN A 225 -22.62 -0.74 15.36
N LEU A 226 -21.81 -1.11 14.36
CA LEU A 226 -20.88 -2.23 14.48
C LEU A 226 -19.68 -1.94 15.38
N GLY A 227 -19.30 -0.67 15.54
CA GLY A 227 -18.25 -0.22 16.44
C GLY A 227 -16.97 0.29 15.78
N VAL A 228 -17.01 0.67 14.49
CA VAL A 228 -15.85 1.33 13.85
C VAL A 228 -15.56 2.67 14.53
N GLN A 229 -14.27 3.05 14.66
CA GLN A 229 -13.89 4.39 15.14
C GLN A 229 -13.56 5.37 14.02
N GLY A 230 -13.41 4.88 12.78
CA GLY A 230 -13.15 5.72 11.62
C GLY A 230 -14.09 5.43 10.46
N ILE A 231 -14.55 6.48 9.80
CA ILE A 231 -15.24 6.41 8.51
C ILE A 231 -14.55 7.37 7.56
N MET A 232 -14.09 6.85 6.44
CA MET A 232 -13.66 7.67 5.30
C MET A 232 -14.88 7.95 4.42
N THR A 233 -15.08 9.22 4.07
CA THR A 233 -16.26 9.68 3.33
C THR A 233 -15.91 10.87 2.46
N ASN A 234 -16.62 11.00 1.34
CA ASN A 234 -16.62 12.20 0.51
C ASN A 234 -17.66 13.23 1.01
N ARG A 235 -18.48 12.89 2.01
CA ARG A 235 -19.57 13.72 2.56
C ARG A 235 -19.38 14.03 4.04
N VAL A 236 -18.28 14.71 4.34
CA VAL A 236 -17.80 15.00 5.71
C VAL A 236 -18.87 15.61 6.61
N ALA A 237 -19.61 16.62 6.14
CA ALA A 237 -20.66 17.26 6.94
C ALA A 237 -21.80 16.30 7.30
N SER A 238 -22.12 15.33 6.43
CA SER A 238 -23.14 14.32 6.72
C SER A 238 -22.71 13.40 7.87
N LEU A 239 -21.44 12.98 7.86
CA LEU A 239 -20.87 12.17 8.95
C LEU A 239 -20.80 12.97 10.26
N LYS A 240 -20.35 14.23 10.21
CA LYS A 240 -20.32 15.12 11.40
C LYS A 240 -21.71 15.32 12.02
N ASN A 241 -22.73 15.56 11.20
CA ASN A 241 -24.10 15.71 11.70
C ASN A 241 -24.62 14.40 12.31
N LEU A 242 -24.23 13.26 11.73
CA LEU A 242 -24.57 11.95 12.27
C LEU A 242 -23.91 11.73 13.64
N THR A 243 -22.61 12.01 13.78
CA THR A 243 -21.89 11.86 15.07
C THR A 243 -22.52 12.72 16.17
N ILE A 244 -22.90 13.96 15.85
CA ILE A 244 -23.65 14.84 16.78
C ILE A 244 -25.00 14.21 17.16
N SER A 245 -25.78 13.72 16.18
CA SER A 245 -27.09 13.13 16.46
C SER A 245 -27.04 11.84 17.28
N MET A 246 -25.88 11.18 17.28
CA MET A 246 -25.60 9.96 18.03
C MET A 246 -24.84 10.21 19.34
N ASP A 247 -24.59 11.46 19.71
CA ASP A 247 -23.81 11.85 20.90
C ASP A 247 -22.39 11.23 20.93
N LEU A 248 -21.72 11.18 19.77
CA LEU A 248 -20.37 10.64 19.64
C LEU A 248 -19.31 11.73 19.72
N LYS A 249 -18.24 11.46 20.47
CA LYS A 249 -17.06 12.34 20.55
C LYS A 249 -16.21 12.21 19.27
N ILE A 250 -15.95 13.35 18.62
CA ILE A 250 -14.98 13.43 17.53
C ILE A 250 -13.56 13.50 18.13
N ALA A 251 -12.68 12.62 17.65
CA ALA A 251 -11.30 12.53 18.13
C ALA A 251 -10.52 13.84 17.91
N GLN A 252 -9.69 14.19 18.88
CA GLN A 252 -8.83 15.38 18.92
C GLN A 252 -7.36 15.00 18.70
N PRO A 253 -6.47 15.95 18.31
CA PRO A 253 -5.04 15.65 18.12
C PRO A 253 -4.32 15.03 19.32
N SER A 254 -4.80 15.27 20.54
CA SER A 254 -4.27 14.66 21.75
C SER A 254 -4.73 13.22 21.99
N ASP A 255 -5.78 12.78 21.30
CA ASP A 255 -6.26 11.40 21.41
C ASP A 255 -5.25 10.46 20.72
N THR A 256 -5.13 9.24 21.25
CA THR A 256 -4.12 8.26 20.79
C THR A 256 -4.81 6.99 20.33
N ILE A 257 -4.24 6.35 19.30
CA ILE A 257 -4.64 5.00 18.90
C ILE A 257 -3.89 4.02 19.82
N PRO A 258 -4.57 3.08 20.50
CA PRO A 258 -3.90 2.04 21.28
C PRO A 258 -2.95 1.20 20.42
N ILE A 259 -1.83 0.75 20.99
CA ILE A 259 -1.00 -0.27 20.33
C ILE A 259 -1.58 -1.67 20.60
N SER A 260 -1.29 -2.62 19.71
CA SER A 260 -1.63 -4.02 19.97
C SER A 260 -0.80 -4.59 21.13
N ILE A 261 -1.48 -5.31 22.00
CA ILE A 261 -0.93 -6.01 23.16
C ILE A 261 -1.06 -7.53 23.07
N THR A 262 -1.88 -8.01 22.14
CA THR A 262 -2.18 -9.43 21.96
C THR A 262 -1.34 -10.02 20.83
N PRO A 263 -0.56 -11.09 21.10
CA PRO A 263 0.12 -11.84 20.06
C PRO A 263 -0.89 -12.50 19.12
N ILE A 264 -0.67 -12.41 17.82
CA ILE A 264 -1.51 -13.06 16.81
C ILE A 264 -0.84 -14.36 16.40
N SER A 265 -1.53 -15.47 16.63
CA SER A 265 -1.04 -16.80 16.24
C SER A 265 -1.21 -16.98 14.72
N SER A 266 -0.12 -17.14 14.00
CA SER A 266 -0.14 -17.52 12.59
C SER A 266 -0.27 -19.04 12.47
N LYS A 267 -1.27 -19.54 11.75
CA LYS A 267 -1.44 -20.99 11.46
C LYS A 267 -0.24 -21.59 10.71
N HIS A 268 0.50 -20.76 9.98
CA HIS A 268 1.73 -21.09 9.26
C HIS A 268 2.82 -20.10 9.66
N GLU A 269 4.01 -20.59 10.01
CA GLU A 269 5.14 -19.70 10.32
C GLU A 269 5.67 -19.01 9.05
N CYS A 270 5.56 -19.65 7.88
CA CYS A 270 5.73 -19.06 6.55
C CYS A 270 4.82 -19.77 5.54
N ASP A 271 4.53 -19.13 4.40
CA ASP A 271 3.68 -19.70 3.34
C ASP A 271 4.10 -19.21 1.95
N CYS A 272 3.74 -19.97 0.92
CA CYS A 272 4.12 -19.69 -0.46
C CYS A 272 2.98 -19.94 -1.45
N ASP A 273 2.80 -19.01 -2.38
CA ASP A 273 1.84 -19.11 -3.46
C ASP A 273 2.51 -19.57 -4.75
N TYR A 274 1.73 -20.24 -5.59
CA TYR A 274 2.16 -20.61 -6.92
C TYR A 274 2.12 -19.42 -7.87
N GLN A 275 3.24 -19.14 -8.52
CA GLN A 275 3.31 -18.17 -9.61
C GLN A 275 4.13 -18.74 -10.77
N HIS A 276 3.56 -18.68 -11.97
CA HIS A 276 4.16 -19.19 -13.21
C HIS A 276 4.62 -20.64 -13.09
N ASP A 277 5.93 -20.90 -12.99
CA ASP A 277 6.52 -22.24 -12.93
C ASP A 277 7.11 -22.62 -11.56
N GLY A 278 6.94 -21.75 -10.55
CA GLY A 278 7.47 -21.98 -9.21
C GLY A 278 6.62 -21.34 -8.12
N CYS A 279 7.28 -21.07 -6.99
CA CYS A 279 6.65 -20.48 -5.83
C CYS A 279 7.20 -19.08 -5.56
N VAL A 280 6.37 -18.25 -4.94
CA VAL A 280 6.75 -17.01 -4.27
C VAL A 280 6.28 -17.06 -2.82
N ILE A 281 7.03 -16.46 -1.91
CA ILE A 281 6.62 -16.33 -0.51
C ILE A 281 5.42 -15.38 -0.46
N SER A 282 4.32 -15.86 0.12
CA SER A 282 3.12 -15.07 0.42
C SER A 282 3.06 -14.68 1.89
N MET A 283 3.77 -15.41 2.76
CA MET A 283 3.94 -15.07 4.17
C MET A 283 5.40 -15.27 4.59
N PRO A 284 6.11 -14.21 5.05
CA PRO A 284 7.53 -14.32 5.36
C PRO A 284 7.73 -15.17 6.61
N PRO A 285 8.87 -15.90 6.69
CA PRO A 285 9.20 -16.71 7.85
C PRO A 285 9.56 -15.82 9.07
N PRO A 286 9.58 -16.39 10.29
CA PRO A 286 10.07 -15.67 11.47
C PRO A 286 11.53 -15.23 11.31
N LYS A 287 11.93 -14.21 12.09
CA LYS A 287 13.31 -13.73 12.10
C LYS A 287 14.30 -14.85 12.40
N ASN A 288 15.46 -14.80 11.74
CA ASN A 288 16.55 -15.77 11.81
C ASN A 288 16.19 -17.16 11.25
N THR A 289 15.16 -17.24 10.40
CA THR A 289 14.76 -18.44 9.69
C THR A 289 14.47 -18.13 8.23
N ALA A 290 14.38 -19.16 7.38
CA ALA A 290 14.07 -19.02 5.97
C ALA A 290 12.82 -19.83 5.61
N CYS A 291 12.14 -19.44 4.54
CA CYS A 291 10.97 -20.15 4.04
C CYS A 291 11.36 -21.05 2.87
N LYS A 292 11.23 -22.36 3.06
CA LYS A 292 11.40 -23.34 2.00
C LYS A 292 10.08 -23.54 1.27
N CYS A 293 9.90 -22.82 0.16
CA CYS A 293 8.75 -23.03 -0.70
C CYS A 293 8.86 -24.35 -1.47
N THR A 294 7.86 -25.20 -1.38
CA THR A 294 7.81 -26.49 -2.10
C THR A 294 6.69 -26.47 -3.13
N LYS A 295 7.03 -26.58 -4.41
CA LYS A 295 6.03 -26.75 -5.49
C LYS A 295 5.35 -28.11 -5.32
N ARG A 296 4.02 -28.10 -5.22
CA ARG A 296 3.16 -29.28 -5.15
C ARG A 296 2.47 -29.50 -6.50
N LEU A 297 1.67 -30.55 -6.61
CA LEU A 297 0.89 -30.84 -7.82
C LEU A 297 -0.11 -29.71 -8.12
N LEU A 298 -0.75 -29.17 -7.08
CA LEU A 298 -1.71 -28.07 -7.13
C LEU A 298 -1.26 -26.94 -6.20
N GLY A 299 -0.24 -26.20 -6.63
CA GLY A 299 0.19 -24.98 -5.96
C GLY A 299 1.56 -25.08 -5.27
N CYS A 300 1.72 -24.35 -4.19
CA CYS A 300 2.93 -24.30 -3.36
C CYS A 300 2.55 -24.42 -1.88
N ASP A 301 3.49 -24.87 -1.05
CA ASP A 301 3.45 -24.66 0.40
C ASP A 301 4.75 -24.03 0.89
N GLY A 302 4.70 -23.38 2.05
CA GLY A 302 5.87 -22.95 2.81
C GLY A 302 6.15 -23.81 4.03
N SER A 303 7.43 -24.01 4.31
CA SER A 303 7.90 -24.58 5.59
C SER A 303 9.09 -23.79 6.12
N VAL A 304 9.13 -23.57 7.43
CA VAL A 304 10.24 -22.86 8.07
C VAL A 304 11.43 -23.79 8.23
N VAL A 305 12.60 -23.31 7.81
CA VAL A 305 13.88 -24.01 7.90
C VAL A 305 14.98 -23.07 8.39
N PRO A 306 16.10 -23.58 8.94
CA PRO A 306 17.28 -22.76 9.18
C PRO A 306 17.78 -22.11 7.88
N CYS A 307 18.24 -20.87 7.97
CA CYS A 307 18.84 -20.19 6.83
C CYS A 307 20.12 -20.90 6.39
N SER A 308 20.32 -21.04 5.07
CA SER A 308 21.60 -21.51 4.51
C SER A 308 22.76 -20.54 4.79
N ASN A 309 22.47 -19.26 5.02
CA ASN A 309 23.40 -18.25 5.51
C ASN A 309 22.73 -17.45 6.65
N PRO A 310 23.06 -17.73 7.93
CA PRO A 310 22.49 -17.03 9.09
C PRO A 310 22.79 -15.52 9.13
N ASP A 311 23.92 -15.09 8.57
CA ASP A 311 24.37 -13.69 8.60
C ASP A 311 23.76 -12.86 7.47
N SER A 312 22.98 -13.48 6.58
CA SER A 312 22.30 -12.77 5.50
C SER A 312 21.29 -11.76 6.08
N PRO A 313 21.20 -10.53 5.55
CA PRO A 313 20.18 -9.57 5.99
C PRO A 313 18.76 -10.13 5.81
N TYR A 314 18.55 -10.98 4.79
CA TYR A 314 17.27 -11.64 4.51
C TYR A 314 16.98 -12.84 5.43
N CYS A 315 17.96 -13.29 6.23
CA CYS A 315 17.72 -14.22 7.33
C CYS A 315 17.33 -13.46 8.61
N VAL A 316 18.06 -12.37 8.91
CA VAL A 316 17.85 -11.56 10.11
C VAL A 316 16.48 -10.86 10.08
N ASP A 317 16.08 -10.35 8.92
CA ASP A 317 14.78 -9.68 8.70
C ASP A 317 14.16 -10.14 7.36
N PRO A 318 13.55 -11.34 7.33
CA PRO A 318 12.99 -11.92 6.12
C PRO A 318 11.93 -11.05 5.43
N ASP A 319 11.91 -11.06 4.10
CA ASP A 319 10.87 -10.46 3.23
C ASP A 319 10.20 -11.47 2.32
N LEU A 320 9.29 -10.98 1.49
CA LEU A 320 8.73 -11.69 0.35
C LEU A 320 9.70 -11.80 -0.85
N SER A 321 11.01 -11.53 -0.71
CA SER A 321 11.94 -11.55 -1.86
C SER A 321 12.37 -12.96 -2.28
N SER A 322 12.91 -13.06 -3.50
CA SER A 322 13.56 -14.29 -3.96
C SER A 322 14.77 -14.69 -3.13
N ASP A 323 15.47 -13.72 -2.51
CA ASP A 323 16.63 -13.99 -1.67
C ASP A 323 16.21 -14.69 -0.37
N THR A 324 15.11 -14.25 0.26
CA THR A 324 14.53 -14.94 1.43
C THR A 324 14.12 -16.38 1.08
N CYS A 325 13.52 -16.60 -0.08
CA CYS A 325 13.16 -17.95 -0.55
C CYS A 325 14.41 -18.82 -0.83
N ALA A 326 15.44 -18.24 -1.44
CA ALA A 326 16.67 -18.95 -1.79
C ALA A 326 17.43 -19.41 -0.54
N LEU A 327 17.40 -18.63 0.55
CA LEU A 327 17.98 -19.03 1.83
C LEU A 327 17.39 -20.32 2.40
N GLY A 328 16.12 -20.62 2.09
CA GLY A 328 15.44 -21.84 2.52
C GLY A 328 15.66 -23.04 1.59
N GLY A 329 16.33 -22.84 0.45
CA GLY A 329 16.51 -23.89 -0.56
C GLY A 329 15.19 -24.35 -1.21
N GLY A 330 14.22 -23.44 -1.35
CA GLY A 330 12.91 -23.70 -1.96
C GLY A 330 12.89 -23.60 -3.50
N ASN A 331 11.73 -23.89 -4.09
CA ASN A 331 11.44 -23.63 -5.49
C ASN A 331 11.02 -22.16 -5.69
N CYS A 332 12.01 -21.29 -5.90
CA CYS A 332 11.81 -19.85 -6.04
C CYS A 332 11.62 -19.41 -7.51
N LYS A 333 11.23 -20.32 -8.41
CA LYS A 333 11.09 -20.00 -9.85
C LYS A 333 9.94 -19.03 -10.12
N GLY A 334 8.98 -18.87 -9.21
CA GLY A 334 7.88 -17.91 -9.38
C GLY A 334 8.35 -16.45 -9.42
N TYR A 335 9.49 -16.16 -8.82
CA TYR A 335 10.14 -14.84 -8.88
C TYR A 335 10.82 -14.53 -10.21
N GLN A 336 11.12 -15.56 -11.01
CA GLN A 336 11.67 -15.39 -12.36
C GLN A 336 10.48 -15.11 -13.29
N SER A 337 9.93 -13.90 -13.20
CA SER A 337 8.87 -13.41 -14.08
C SER A 337 9.07 -11.94 -14.42
N CYS A 338 8.57 -11.52 -15.57
CA CYS A 338 8.44 -10.12 -15.92
C CYS A 338 7.25 -9.94 -16.85
N ASP A 339 6.63 -8.77 -16.81
CA ASP A 339 5.44 -8.48 -17.59
C ASP A 339 5.67 -7.28 -18.49
N CYS A 340 5.10 -7.34 -19.68
CA CYS A 340 5.18 -6.29 -20.68
C CYS A 340 3.79 -5.91 -21.15
N GLN A 341 3.57 -4.62 -21.39
CA GLN A 341 2.33 -4.08 -21.92
C GLN A 341 2.55 -3.60 -23.34
N TYR A 342 1.55 -3.82 -24.20
CA TYR A 342 1.49 -3.22 -25.52
C TYR A 342 1.14 -1.73 -25.43
N VAL A 343 1.95 -0.90 -26.08
CA VAL A 343 1.74 0.55 -26.14
C VAL A 343 1.46 0.94 -27.59
N PHE A 344 0.21 1.36 -27.85
CA PHE A 344 -0.18 1.92 -29.14
C PHE A 344 0.31 3.36 -29.27
N LYS A 345 1.09 3.66 -30.31
CA LYS A 345 1.62 5.01 -30.54
C LYS A 345 0.98 5.75 -31.74
N GLY A 346 -0.08 5.18 -32.31
CA GLY A 346 -0.77 5.73 -33.49
C GLY A 346 -0.35 5.06 -34.80
N LEU A 347 -1.10 5.32 -35.88
CA LEU A 347 -0.92 4.67 -37.20
C LEU A 347 0.47 4.86 -37.83
N PHE A 348 1.19 5.93 -37.47
CA PHE A 348 2.47 6.30 -38.08
C PHE A 348 3.67 6.17 -37.14
N LYS A 349 3.47 5.68 -35.91
CA LYS A 349 4.58 5.45 -34.96
C LYS A 349 4.68 3.95 -34.67
N PRO A 350 5.91 3.40 -34.56
CA PRO A 350 6.08 2.00 -34.22
C PRO A 350 5.50 1.76 -32.83
N SER A 351 4.42 1.01 -32.78
CA SER A 351 3.89 0.46 -31.52
C SER A 351 4.83 -0.65 -31.04
N GLY A 352 4.77 -0.97 -29.76
CA GLY A 352 5.63 -2.01 -29.21
C GLY A 352 5.40 -2.25 -27.75
N CYS A 353 6.32 -2.95 -27.13
CA CYS A 353 6.17 -3.36 -25.75
C CYS A 353 6.93 -2.45 -24.79
N LYS A 354 6.40 -2.33 -23.57
CA LYS A 354 7.00 -1.64 -22.44
C LYS A 354 6.96 -2.55 -21.22
N ILE A 355 8.06 -2.67 -20.46
CA ILE A 355 8.07 -3.44 -19.21
C ILE A 355 7.15 -2.74 -18.20
N ILE A 356 6.19 -3.49 -17.68
CA ILE A 356 5.32 -3.07 -16.59
C ILE A 356 5.70 -3.73 -15.26
N LYS A 357 6.36 -4.90 -15.30
CA LYS A 357 6.94 -5.58 -14.14
C LYS A 357 8.35 -6.04 -14.50
N ALA A 358 9.37 -5.52 -13.81
CA ALA A 358 10.75 -5.95 -14.01
C ALA A 358 10.97 -7.37 -13.44
N THR A 359 11.96 -8.09 -13.98
CA THR A 359 12.40 -9.38 -13.42
C THR A 359 13.36 -9.19 -12.24
N ILE A 360 13.68 -10.28 -11.53
CA ILE A 360 14.71 -10.29 -10.49
C ILE A 360 16.13 -10.18 -11.04
N SER A 361 17.08 -9.83 -10.15
CA SER A 361 18.52 -9.79 -10.41
C SER A 361 19.02 -11.04 -11.14
N LYS A 362 20.02 -10.85 -12.02
CA LYS A 362 20.61 -11.86 -12.94
C LYS A 362 19.75 -12.22 -14.15
N PHE A 363 18.58 -11.60 -14.29
CA PHE A 363 17.71 -11.73 -15.45
C PHE A 363 17.38 -10.35 -16.03
N ALA A 364 17.13 -10.30 -17.34
CA ALA A 364 16.57 -9.16 -18.04
C ALA A 364 15.22 -9.55 -18.64
N CYS A 365 14.33 -8.57 -18.85
CA CYS A 365 13.01 -8.85 -19.39
C CYS A 365 12.99 -8.74 -20.91
N ARG A 366 12.76 -9.87 -21.59
CA ARG A 366 12.51 -9.89 -23.02
C ARG A 366 11.03 -9.67 -23.29
N CYS A 367 10.66 -8.44 -23.64
CA CYS A 367 9.31 -8.17 -24.13
C CYS A 367 9.15 -8.65 -25.57
N GLN A 368 8.06 -9.34 -25.88
CA GLN A 368 7.73 -9.75 -27.26
C GLN A 368 6.23 -9.64 -27.49
N HIS A 369 5.85 -9.45 -28.75
CA HIS A 369 4.44 -9.49 -29.14
C HIS A 369 3.93 -10.92 -29.00
N GLU A 370 2.78 -11.07 -28.32
CA GLU A 370 2.01 -12.31 -28.40
C GLU A 370 0.92 -12.24 -29.46
N SER A 371 0.42 -11.03 -29.73
CA SER A 371 -0.53 -10.76 -30.80
C SER A 371 -0.33 -9.35 -31.36
N ALA A 372 -1.18 -8.95 -32.31
CA ALA A 372 -1.15 -7.61 -32.90
C ALA A 372 -1.28 -6.48 -31.86
N LEU A 373 -1.94 -6.74 -30.71
CA LEU A 373 -2.24 -5.74 -29.69
C LEU A 373 -1.86 -6.19 -28.27
N SER A 374 -1.04 -7.23 -28.14
CA SER A 374 -0.59 -7.71 -26.82
C SER A 374 0.90 -8.00 -26.81
N CYS A 375 1.49 -7.84 -25.63
CA CYS A 375 2.88 -8.14 -25.34
C CYS A 375 2.95 -9.06 -24.13
N SER A 376 4.00 -9.87 -24.07
CA SER A 376 4.39 -10.61 -22.87
C SER A 376 5.87 -10.47 -22.58
N GLY A 377 6.20 -10.62 -21.31
CA GLY A 377 7.56 -10.59 -20.81
C GLY A 377 8.07 -12.00 -20.53
N TYR A 378 9.33 -12.23 -20.90
CA TYR A 378 10.03 -13.47 -20.62
C TYR A 378 11.36 -13.14 -19.96
N PRO A 379 11.61 -13.60 -18.73
CA PRO A 379 12.90 -13.40 -18.09
C PRO A 379 13.95 -14.22 -18.83
N VAL A 380 15.05 -13.57 -19.21
CA VAL A 380 16.21 -14.20 -19.84
C VAL A 380 17.45 -13.92 -19.00
N PRO A 381 18.37 -14.89 -18.83
CA PRO A 381 19.63 -14.62 -18.16
C PRO A 381 20.37 -13.45 -18.82
N CYS A 382 20.98 -12.59 -18.02
CA CYS A 382 21.75 -11.45 -18.50
C CYS A 382 23.17 -11.43 -17.92
N ASP A 383 24.02 -10.59 -18.50
CA ASP A 383 25.37 -10.36 -17.98
C ASP A 383 25.33 -9.54 -16.69
N THR A 384 25.80 -10.15 -15.59
CA THR A 384 25.85 -9.53 -14.26
C THR A 384 26.85 -8.37 -14.14
N SER A 385 27.67 -8.12 -15.17
CA SER A 385 28.45 -6.88 -15.26
C SER A 385 27.58 -5.64 -15.52
N ASN A 386 26.38 -5.82 -16.09
CA ASN A 386 25.45 -4.73 -16.40
C ASN A 386 24.61 -4.35 -15.17
N SER A 387 24.53 -3.05 -14.87
CA SER A 387 23.77 -2.54 -13.72
C SER A 387 22.27 -2.86 -13.81
N LYS A 388 21.70 -2.96 -15.01
CA LYS A 388 20.30 -3.39 -15.26
C LYS A 388 20.10 -4.90 -15.15
N CYS A 389 21.18 -5.68 -15.16
CA CYS A 389 21.10 -7.10 -14.81
C CYS A 389 21.12 -7.30 -13.30
N VAL A 390 21.95 -6.52 -12.60
CA VAL A 390 22.04 -6.57 -11.14
C VAL A 390 20.79 -5.97 -10.49
N ASN A 391 20.31 -4.84 -11.02
CA ASN A 391 19.12 -4.13 -10.57
C ASN A 391 18.18 -3.87 -11.76
N PRO A 392 17.45 -4.90 -12.23
CA PRO A 392 16.48 -4.72 -13.30
C PRO A 392 15.40 -3.74 -12.88
N ASP A 393 14.97 -2.92 -13.83
CA ASP A 393 13.91 -1.94 -13.64
C ASP A 393 13.00 -1.91 -14.87
N ARG A 394 12.06 -0.98 -14.90
CA ARG A 394 11.12 -0.83 -16.00
C ARG A 394 11.65 0.06 -17.13
N SER A 395 12.95 0.37 -17.18
CA SER A 395 13.52 1.28 -18.18
C SER A 395 13.62 0.64 -19.58
N LYS A 396 13.79 1.49 -20.61
CA LYS A 396 14.03 1.02 -21.98
C LYS A 396 15.31 0.19 -22.05
N GLU A 397 16.33 0.59 -21.30
CA GLU A 397 17.62 -0.09 -21.19
C GLU A 397 17.46 -1.50 -20.64
N SER A 398 16.63 -1.69 -19.61
CA SER A 398 16.31 -3.02 -19.06
C SER A 398 15.59 -3.92 -20.08
N CYS A 399 14.71 -3.35 -20.91
CA CYS A 399 14.06 -4.08 -22.00
C CYS A 399 15.05 -4.47 -23.11
N MET A 400 15.93 -3.54 -23.51
CA MET A 400 16.93 -3.79 -24.54
C MET A 400 17.94 -4.85 -24.10
N LEU A 401 18.32 -4.87 -22.82
CA LEU A 401 19.19 -5.90 -22.26
C LEU A 401 18.59 -7.30 -22.39
N GLY A 402 17.26 -7.43 -22.30
CA GLY A 402 16.56 -8.69 -22.54
C GLY A 402 16.44 -9.11 -24.01
N GLY A 403 16.87 -8.25 -24.95
CA GLY A 403 16.71 -8.49 -26.38
C GLY A 403 15.26 -8.46 -26.86
N GLY A 404 14.38 -7.71 -26.17
CA GLY A 404 12.96 -7.60 -26.50
C GLY A 404 12.61 -6.50 -27.52
N ASN A 405 11.33 -6.44 -27.92
CA ASN A 405 10.73 -5.30 -28.59
C ASN A 405 10.48 -4.18 -27.55
N CYS A 406 11.24 -3.09 -27.64
CA CYS A 406 11.17 -1.97 -26.70
C CYS A 406 10.63 -0.69 -27.36
N ASN A 407 9.85 -0.81 -28.44
CA ASN A 407 9.30 0.35 -29.15
C ASN A 407 8.17 1.05 -28.38
N GLY A 408 7.65 0.43 -27.31
CA GLY A 408 6.64 1.03 -26.44
C GLY A 408 7.15 2.15 -25.53
N TYR A 409 8.48 2.32 -25.42
CA TYR A 409 9.14 3.34 -24.59
C TYR A 409 9.22 4.72 -25.21
#